data_AF-A0A1C3K4X8-F1
#
_entry.id   AF-A0A1C3K4X8-F1
#
_cell.length_a   1.000
_cell.length_b   1.000
_cell.length_c   1.000
_cell.angle_alpha   90.00
_cell.angle_beta   90.00
_cell.angle_gamma   90.00
#
_symmetry.space_group_name_H-M   'P 1'
#
loop_
_entity.id
_entity.type
_entity.pdbx_description
1 polymer ?
#
loop_
_entity_poly.entity_id
_entity_poly.type
_entity_poly.pdbx_seq_one_letter_code
_entity_poly.pdbx_strand_id
1 'polypeptide(L)'
;MISLFPAQYISVAPRYYDQHQVFEDKPGAGWMLYLPRVITAQQLPEAQALIPTPSAGKKQKGTIIISTLDEIFSLDNARHIERANQIELRLVDQDLIDTYADMYQSAD
;
A
#
# COMPACT_ATOMS: atom_id res chain seq x y z
N MET A 1 8.32 3.57 12.72
CA MET A 1 7.86 2.17 12.53
C MET A 1 8.72 1.42 11.52
N ILE A 2 8.78 1.84 10.25
CA ILE A 2 9.55 1.15 9.19
C ILE A 2 11.04 0.96 9.52
N SER A 3 11.65 1.88 10.26
CA SER A 3 13.05 1.77 10.70
C SER A 3 13.28 0.89 11.93
N LEU A 4 12.21 0.49 12.63
CA LEU A 4 12.26 -0.21 13.91
C LEU A 4 11.86 -1.69 13.80
N PHE A 5 11.02 -2.03 12.82
CA PHE A 5 10.49 -3.37 12.65
C PHE A 5 10.59 -3.82 11.18
N PRO A 6 10.92 -5.10 10.91
CA PRO A 6 10.86 -5.68 9.56
C PRO A 6 9.40 -5.98 9.19
N ALA A 7 8.60 -4.93 9.04
CA ALA A 7 7.18 -5.07 8.72
C ALA A 7 6.99 -5.59 7.29
N GLN A 8 6.18 -6.64 7.13
CA GLN A 8 5.78 -7.15 5.81
C GLN A 8 4.83 -6.19 5.08
N TYR A 9 4.09 -5.37 5.83
CA TYR A 9 3.32 -4.23 5.33
C TYR A 9 2.99 -3.26 6.47
N ILE A 10 2.58 -2.03 6.13
CA ILE A 10 1.87 -1.13 7.05
C ILE A 10 0.72 -0.51 6.28
N SER A 11 -0.51 -0.66 6.75
CA SER A 11 -1.68 0.01 6.17
C SER A 11 -2.16 1.12 7.10
N VAL A 12 -2.54 2.25 6.52
CA VAL A 12 -3.11 3.41 7.20
C VAL A 12 -4.41 3.76 6.49
N ALA A 13 -5.51 3.66 7.21
CA ALA A 13 -6.84 4.00 6.71
C ALA A 13 -7.77 4.36 7.88
N PRO A 14 -8.89 5.05 7.63
CA PRO A 14 -9.98 5.11 8.58
C PRO A 14 -10.46 3.71 8.97
N ARG A 15 -11.00 3.58 10.18
CA ARG A 15 -11.65 2.34 10.62
C ARG A 15 -12.73 1.93 9.61
N TYR A 16 -12.85 0.63 9.35
CA TYR A 16 -13.81 0.02 8.42
C TYR A 16 -13.46 0.14 6.92
N TYR A 17 -12.27 0.64 6.56
CA TYR A 17 -11.83 0.60 5.16
C TYR A 17 -11.75 -0.84 4.60
N ASP A 18 -11.50 -1.83 5.45
CA ASP A 18 -11.51 -3.26 5.10
C ASP A 18 -12.84 -3.74 4.49
N GLN A 19 -13.94 -3.03 4.70
CA GLN A 19 -15.24 -3.30 4.06
C GLN A 19 -15.33 -2.78 2.61
N HIS A 20 -14.33 -2.02 2.16
CA HIS A 20 -14.30 -1.36 0.85
C HIS A 20 -13.17 -1.85 -0.05
N GLN A 21 -12.17 -2.55 0.50
CA GLN A 21 -11.04 -3.08 -0.26
C GLN A 21 -11.49 -4.19 -1.24
N VAL A 22 -10.71 -4.39 -2.30
CA VAL A 22 -11.03 -5.32 -3.39
C VAL A 22 -10.79 -6.78 -2.99
N PHE A 23 -9.78 -7.02 -2.15
CA PHE A 23 -9.32 -8.36 -1.80
C PHE A 23 -9.29 -8.54 -0.28
N GLU A 24 -10.05 -9.48 0.25
CA GLU A 24 -10.10 -9.75 1.70
C GLU A 24 -8.82 -10.44 2.23
N ASP A 25 -8.06 -11.11 1.36
CA ASP A 25 -6.90 -11.91 1.70
C ASP A 25 -5.54 -11.16 1.58
N LYS A 26 -5.58 -9.85 1.27
CA LYS A 26 -4.41 -9.00 1.03
C LYS A 26 -4.54 -7.66 1.77
N PRO A 27 -3.42 -6.98 2.09
CA PRO A 27 -3.46 -5.63 2.64
C PRO A 27 -4.20 -4.64 1.73
N GLY A 28 -5.23 -3.98 2.26
CA GLY A 28 -5.87 -2.85 1.59
C GLY A 28 -4.96 -1.63 1.48
N ALA A 29 -5.05 -0.92 0.35
CA ALA A 29 -4.25 0.28 0.07
C ALA A 29 -4.65 1.45 0.98
N GLY A 30 -5.95 1.61 1.24
CA GLY A 30 -6.48 2.62 2.13
C GLY A 30 -5.99 4.03 1.78
N TRP A 31 -5.61 4.81 2.80
CA TRP A 31 -4.94 6.08 2.59
C TRP A 31 -3.47 5.87 2.20
N MET A 32 -2.74 5.09 3.00
CA MET A 32 -1.34 4.79 2.75
C MET A 32 -1.05 3.32 2.97
N LEU A 33 -0.24 2.75 2.09
CA LEU A 33 0.26 1.38 2.19
C LEU A 33 1.77 1.36 2.02
N TYR A 34 2.48 0.83 3.02
CA TYR A 34 3.88 0.48 2.90
C TYR A 34 4.02 -0.99 2.48
N LEU A 35 4.89 -1.24 1.50
CA LEU A 35 5.37 -2.56 1.13
C LEU A 35 6.92 -2.59 1.12
N PRO A 36 7.57 -3.68 1.57
CA PRO A 36 9.02 -3.86 1.54
C PRO A 36 9.52 -4.23 0.12
N ARG A 37 9.05 -3.50 -0.89
CA ARG A 37 9.37 -3.69 -2.31
C ARG A 37 9.60 -2.34 -2.99
N VAL A 38 10.45 -2.32 -4.02
CA VAL A 38 10.66 -1.11 -4.83
C VAL A 38 9.56 -1.06 -5.89
N ILE A 39 8.65 -0.10 -5.74
CA ILE A 39 7.55 0.16 -6.68
C ILE A 39 7.75 1.51 -7.33
N THR A 40 7.65 1.54 -8.66
CA THR A 40 7.87 2.74 -9.49
C THR A 40 6.56 3.36 -9.97
N ALA A 41 6.59 4.64 -10.35
CA ALA A 41 5.42 5.33 -10.89
C ALA A 41 4.94 4.74 -12.23
N GLN A 42 5.81 4.05 -12.97
CA GLN A 42 5.41 3.33 -14.17
C GLN A 42 4.58 2.08 -13.84
N GLN A 43 4.93 1.38 -12.76
CA GLN A 43 4.18 0.21 -12.30
C GLN A 43 2.88 0.61 -11.62
N LEU A 44 2.83 1.76 -10.95
CA LEU A 44 1.67 2.18 -10.16
C LEU A 44 1.29 3.64 -10.44
N PRO A 45 0.82 3.97 -11.66
CA PRO A 45 0.44 5.33 -12.05
C PRO A 45 -0.81 5.85 -11.30
N GLU A 46 -1.60 4.97 -10.70
CA GLU A 46 -2.81 5.31 -9.96
C GLU A 46 -2.51 5.93 -8.57
N ALA A 47 -1.30 5.72 -8.04
CA ALA A 47 -0.86 6.33 -6.81
C ALA A 47 -0.60 7.83 -6.98
N GLN A 48 -1.07 8.65 -6.04
CA GLN A 48 -0.80 10.09 -6.05
C GLN A 48 0.64 10.41 -5.61
N ALA A 49 1.25 9.56 -4.79
CA ALA A 49 2.68 9.60 -4.51
C ALA A 49 3.24 8.24 -4.16
N LEU A 50 4.54 8.09 -4.42
CA LEU A 50 5.36 6.94 -4.05
C LEU A 50 6.58 7.46 -3.30
N ILE A 51 6.66 7.16 -2.00
CA ILE A 51 7.76 7.62 -1.16
C ILE A 51 8.74 6.46 -0.95
N PRO A 52 9.98 6.56 -1.46
CA PRO A 52 10.99 5.51 -1.27
C PRO A 52 11.41 5.45 0.21
N THR A 53 11.61 4.22 0.71
CA THR A 53 12.04 3.99 2.09
C THR A 53 13.23 3.00 2.14
N PRO A 54 14.29 3.28 2.91
CA PRO A 54 14.62 4.56 3.52
C PRO A 54 14.77 5.69 2.47
N SER A 55 14.61 6.94 2.92
CA SER A 55 14.78 8.14 2.08
C SER A 55 16.19 8.24 1.47
N ALA A 56 16.36 9.15 0.51
CA ALA A 56 17.54 9.31 -0.34
C ALA A 56 18.90 9.19 0.40
N GLY A 57 19.86 8.51 -0.24
CA GLY A 57 21.20 8.27 0.29
C GLY A 57 21.42 6.89 0.91
N LYS A 58 20.38 6.03 0.95
CA LYS A 58 20.47 4.61 1.35
C LYS A 58 19.78 3.74 0.30
N LYS A 59 20.16 2.45 0.22
CA LYS A 59 19.48 1.48 -0.65
C LYS A 59 18.00 1.40 -0.26
N GLN A 60 17.11 1.72 -1.20
CA GLN A 60 15.67 1.58 -1.02
C GLN A 60 15.33 0.11 -0.78
N LYS A 61 14.51 -0.12 0.25
CA LYS A 61 14.02 -1.44 0.66
C LYS A 61 12.50 -1.54 0.61
N GLY A 62 11.80 -0.42 0.47
CA GLY A 62 10.36 -0.41 0.30
C GLY A 62 9.83 0.89 -0.28
N THR A 63 8.52 0.96 -0.41
CA THR A 63 7.79 2.12 -0.92
C THR A 63 6.55 2.35 -0.06
N ILE A 64 6.32 3.60 0.35
CA ILE A 64 5.01 4.04 0.85
C ILE A 64 4.22 4.52 -0.35
N ILE A 65 3.07 3.90 -0.57
CA ILE A 65 2.11 4.19 -1.61
C ILE A 65 1.04 5.09 -0.99
N ILE A 66 0.77 6.24 -1.61
CA ILE A 66 -0.21 7.21 -1.12
C ILE A 66 -1.34 7.29 -2.16
N SER A 67 -2.56 6.94 -1.75
CA SER A 67 -3.76 7.09 -2.58
C SER A 67 -4.26 8.54 -2.58
N THR A 68 -4.08 9.27 -1.49
CA THR A 68 -4.57 10.66 -1.34
C THR A 68 -3.49 11.53 -0.69
N LEU A 69 -2.97 12.55 -1.39
CA LEU A 69 -1.80 13.35 -0.98
C LEU A 69 -2.17 14.75 -0.44
N ASP A 70 -3.31 15.33 -0.88
CA ASP A 70 -3.67 16.73 -0.61
C ASP A 70 -4.94 16.92 0.24
N GLU A 71 -5.56 15.83 0.68
CA GLU A 71 -6.76 15.84 1.52
C GLU A 71 -6.79 14.63 2.46
N ILE A 72 -7.68 14.67 3.46
CA ILE A 72 -7.87 13.55 4.38
C ILE A 72 -8.66 12.46 3.64
N PHE A 73 -8.10 11.24 3.61
CA PHE A 73 -8.81 10.09 3.08
C PHE A 73 -10.12 9.85 3.86
N SER A 74 -11.21 9.59 3.14
CA SER A 74 -12.56 9.50 3.68
C SER A 74 -13.34 8.39 3.00
N LEU A 75 -14.07 7.60 3.80
CA LEU A 75 -14.92 6.52 3.30
C LEU A 75 -16.18 7.05 2.61
N ASP A 76 -16.59 8.29 2.91
CA ASP A 76 -17.75 8.94 2.29
C ASP A 76 -17.42 9.53 0.90
N ASN A 77 -16.13 9.59 0.55
CA ASN A 77 -15.68 10.06 -0.75
C ASN A 77 -15.40 8.87 -1.68
N ALA A 78 -16.33 8.59 -2.59
CA ALA A 78 -16.22 7.48 -3.52
C ALA A 78 -14.92 7.52 -4.37
N ARG A 79 -14.39 8.70 -4.67
CA ARG A 79 -13.14 8.84 -5.44
C ARG A 79 -11.91 8.39 -4.64
N HIS A 80 -11.94 8.51 -3.32
CA HIS A 80 -10.88 8.01 -2.45
C HIS A 80 -10.87 6.49 -2.45
N ILE A 81 -12.04 5.88 -2.26
CA ILE A 81 -12.21 4.43 -2.31
C ILE A 81 -11.82 3.89 -3.69
N GLU A 82 -12.35 4.48 -4.76
CA GLU A 82 -12.08 4.03 -6.13
C GLU A 82 -10.58 4.02 -6.43
N ARG A 83 -9.84 5.07 -6.07
CA ARG A 83 -8.40 5.11 -6.33
C ARG A 83 -7.63 4.09 -5.50
N ALA A 84 -7.97 3.92 -4.23
CA ALA A 84 -7.34 2.91 -3.39
C ALA A 84 -7.59 1.49 -3.95
N ASN A 85 -8.80 1.23 -4.44
CA ASN A 85 -9.15 -0.03 -5.10
C ASN A 85 -8.41 -0.22 -6.43
N GLN A 86 -8.23 0.84 -7.23
CA GLN A 86 -7.42 0.77 -8.45
C GLN A 86 -5.94 0.47 -8.15
N ILE A 87 -5.40 1.02 -7.06
CA ILE A 87 -4.06 0.67 -6.57
C ILE A 87 -3.99 -0.81 -6.20
N GLU A 88 -4.95 -1.34 -5.45
CA GLU A 88 -5.01 -2.75 -5.06
C GLU A 88 -5.07 -3.68 -6.28
N LEU A 89 -5.93 -3.37 -7.26
CA LEU A 89 -6.02 -4.09 -8.53
C LEU A 89 -4.68 -4.09 -9.27
N ARG A 90 -4.03 -2.92 -9.40
CA ARG A 90 -2.74 -2.78 -10.10
C ARG A 90 -1.61 -3.53 -9.43
N LEU A 91 -1.60 -3.57 -8.09
CA LEU A 91 -0.62 -4.32 -7.32
C LEU A 91 -0.79 -5.83 -7.54
N VAL A 92 -2.03 -6.33 -7.55
CA VAL A 92 -2.31 -7.75 -7.80
C VAL A 92 -2.00 -8.15 -9.24
N ASP A 93 -2.38 -7.33 -10.23
CA ASP A 93 -2.14 -7.57 -11.66
C ASP A 93 -0.65 -7.77 -11.99
N GLN A 94 0.24 -7.16 -11.20
CA GLN A 94 1.69 -7.23 -11.38
C GLN A 94 2.41 -8.09 -10.33
N ASP A 95 1.68 -8.83 -9.49
CA ASP A 95 2.25 -9.67 -8.43
C ASP A 95 3.15 -8.87 -7.45
N LEU A 96 2.75 -7.62 -7.15
CA LEU A 96 3.48 -6.69 -6.29
C LEU A 96 3.03 -6.74 -4.82
N ILE A 97 2.01 -7.55 -4.49
CA ILE A 97 1.46 -7.68 -3.14
C ILE A 97 1.15 -9.13 -2.82
N ASP A 98 1.65 -9.60 -1.68
CA ASP A 98 1.43 -10.97 -1.20
C ASP A 98 0.09 -11.10 -0.47
N THR A 99 -0.41 -12.33 -0.36
CA THR A 99 -1.51 -12.64 0.57
C THR A 99 -1.02 -12.59 2.02
N TYR A 100 -1.95 -12.45 2.97
CA TYR A 100 -1.62 -12.58 4.39
C TYR A 100 -0.98 -13.95 4.69
N ALA A 101 -1.46 -15.03 4.06
CA ALA A 101 -0.93 -16.37 4.28
C ALA A 101 0.56 -16.47 3.88
N ASP A 102 0.92 -15.93 2.72
CA ASP A 102 2.30 -15.95 2.21
C ASP A 102 3.24 -15.10 3.08
N MET A 103 2.76 -13.95 3.57
CA MET A 103 3.53 -13.08 4.45
C MET A 103 3.92 -13.77 5.77
N TYR A 104 3.01 -14.56 6.35
CA TYR A 104 3.27 -15.26 7.62
C TYR A 104 4.03 -16.58 7.46
N GLN A 105 3.93 -17.25 6.31
CA GLN A 105 4.72 -18.46 6.03
C GLN A 105 6.20 -18.17 5.75
N SER A 106 6.51 -16.96 5.26
CA SER A 106 7.90 -16.53 5.01
C SER A 106 8.69 -16.09 6.25
N ALA A 107 8.08 -16.13 7.44
CA ALA A 107 8.66 -15.65 8.70
C ALA A 107 9.29 -16.76 9.57
N ASP A 108 9.23 -18.03 9.13
CA ASP A 108 9.86 -19.20 9.74
C ASP A 108 11.18 -19.58 9.05
#